data_AF-D4K307-F1
#
_entry.id   AF-D4K307-F1
#
_cell.length_a   1.000
_cell.length_b   1.000
_cell.length_c   1.000
_cell.angle_alpha   90.00
_cell.angle_beta   90.00
_cell.angle_gamma   90.00
#
_symmetry.space_group_name_H-M   'P 1'
#
loop_
_entity.id
_entity.type
_entity.pdbx_description
1 polymer ?
#
loop_
_entity_poly.entity_id
_entity_poly.type
_entity_poly.pdbx_seq_one_letter_code
_entity_poly.pdbx_strand_id
1 'polypeptide(L)'
;MTIHRSKGLQFPVVFVADTARQFNAADTRQPVLLHRVWGAGLRLRPEGGEGAYKTAAYTALSTVHAAEMRSEQMRLLYVALTRAQDKLILTVPLGIGRTSNPFAKAAAFLAAGAGETLNAQAGSFADWLRAALLVHPNGGPLRRLAGNLELPFADTRSTIALTVQADVLPPEEAPAEAEEPPRPEADPALVETLRQGFGWRYPAAALADIPAKVSVTSLVHAAEQTTLERPGFLSKDGLTAAEMGTALHAFLEHADFGALAAVRDAEDDAVLAAVRAERERQAAAQLTPPAIAGKLDVYKILRFVRSEAFRRICGAENVLRELAFITSLPAAEVMAAQGRALPDGPAADAGVLVQGIADIVLVYPDHLELLDYKTDRRKTPADFVRAYRAQLEFYAKAIEKRFAPRRVTYKGIYSLELGELIEV
;
A
#
# COMPACT_ATOMS: atom_id res chain seq x y z
N MET A 1 22.21 -27.42 1.10
CA MET A 1 22.17 -26.01 0.66
C MET A 1 21.31 -25.89 -0.60
N THR A 2 20.79 -24.71 -0.93
CA THR A 2 20.08 -24.52 -2.21
C THR A 2 21.07 -24.30 -3.35
N ILE A 3 20.67 -24.63 -4.58
CA ILE A 3 21.49 -24.39 -5.79
C ILE A 3 21.85 -22.90 -5.94
N HIS A 4 20.95 -21.99 -5.59
CA HIS A 4 21.23 -20.55 -5.63
C HIS A 4 22.36 -20.14 -4.69
N ARG A 5 22.42 -20.72 -3.48
CA ARG A 5 23.49 -20.43 -2.50
C ARG A 5 24.82 -21.07 -2.83
N SER A 6 24.87 -22.04 -3.76
CA SER A 6 26.12 -22.67 -4.18
C SER A 6 26.85 -21.90 -5.28
N LYS A 7 26.22 -20.88 -5.88
CA LYS A 7 26.82 -20.06 -6.94
C LYS A 7 28.13 -19.43 -6.45
N GLY A 8 29.22 -19.68 -7.19
CA GLY A 8 30.56 -19.20 -6.83
C GLY A 8 31.33 -20.10 -5.87
N LEU A 9 30.69 -21.12 -5.28
CA LEU A 9 31.35 -22.15 -4.48
C LEU A 9 31.71 -23.37 -5.33
N GLN A 10 32.62 -24.20 -4.84
CA GLN A 10 33.00 -25.47 -5.46
C GLN A 10 33.18 -26.54 -4.37
N PHE A 11 32.88 -27.79 -4.72
CA PHE A 11 32.96 -28.92 -3.80
C PHE A 11 33.57 -30.13 -4.49
N PRO A 12 34.43 -30.92 -3.81
CA PRO A 12 34.98 -32.18 -4.34
C PRO A 12 33.90 -33.12 -4.85
N VAL A 13 32.83 -33.30 -4.07
CA VAL A 13 31.70 -34.17 -4.38
C VAL A 13 30.39 -33.39 -4.30
N VAL A 14 29.54 -33.51 -5.31
CA VAL A 14 28.21 -32.87 -5.36
C VAL A 14 27.14 -33.90 -5.65
N PHE A 15 26.11 -33.90 -4.80
CA PHE A 15 24.86 -34.63 -5.04
C PHE A 15 23.79 -33.66 -5.53
N VAL A 16 23.20 -33.94 -6.69
CA VAL A 16 22.00 -33.24 -7.18
C VAL A 16 20.82 -34.19 -7.00
N ALA A 17 20.10 -33.97 -5.90
CA ALA A 17 18.93 -34.74 -5.49
C ALA A 17 17.61 -34.06 -5.92
N ASP A 18 16.48 -34.75 -5.72
CA ASP A 18 15.12 -34.23 -5.94
C ASP A 18 14.88 -33.65 -7.35
N THR A 19 15.43 -34.32 -8.37
CA THR A 19 15.37 -33.81 -9.75
C THR A 19 13.96 -33.84 -10.36
N ALA A 20 13.03 -34.60 -9.79
CA ALA A 20 11.64 -34.69 -10.29
C ALA A 20 10.69 -33.64 -9.72
N ARG A 21 11.18 -32.77 -8.81
CA ARG A 21 10.39 -31.65 -8.33
C ARG A 21 9.93 -30.79 -9.50
N GLN A 22 8.63 -30.51 -9.54
CA GLN A 22 8.03 -29.69 -10.58
C GLN A 22 8.51 -28.24 -10.45
N PHE A 23 8.78 -27.61 -11.59
CA PHE A 23 9.09 -26.19 -11.65
C PHE A 23 7.90 -25.37 -11.15
N ASN A 24 8.18 -24.33 -10.38
CA ASN A 24 7.13 -23.45 -9.89
C ASN A 24 6.59 -22.60 -11.05
N ALA A 25 5.34 -22.88 -11.44
CA ALA A 25 4.62 -22.18 -12.49
C ALA A 25 3.43 -21.35 -11.96
N ALA A 26 3.42 -20.99 -10.66
CA ALA A 26 2.35 -20.21 -10.08
C ALA A 26 2.21 -18.83 -10.74
N ASP A 27 3.34 -18.17 -11.02
CA ASP A 27 3.38 -16.82 -11.59
C ASP A 27 2.85 -16.78 -13.03
N THR A 28 2.99 -17.87 -13.78
CA THR A 28 2.51 -17.96 -15.17
C THR A 28 1.00 -18.20 -15.28
N ARG A 29 0.32 -18.43 -14.14
CA ARG A 29 -1.13 -18.74 -14.08
C ARG A 29 -1.97 -17.62 -13.49
N GLN A 30 -1.35 -16.53 -13.05
CA GLN A 30 -2.04 -15.38 -12.47
C GLN A 30 -3.06 -14.76 -13.45
N PRO A 31 -4.12 -14.10 -12.96
CA PRO A 31 -5.11 -13.42 -13.83
C PRO A 31 -4.50 -12.31 -14.69
N VAL A 32 -3.41 -11.71 -14.22
CA VAL A 32 -2.64 -10.68 -14.91
C VAL A 32 -1.19 -11.15 -14.99
N LEU A 33 -0.62 -11.14 -16.21
CA LEU A 33 0.78 -11.41 -16.47
C LEU A 33 1.46 -10.11 -16.90
N LEU A 34 2.60 -9.79 -16.30
CA LEU A 34 3.39 -8.61 -16.62
C LEU A 34 4.74 -9.04 -17.18
N HIS A 35 5.16 -8.44 -18.29
CA HIS A 35 6.44 -8.70 -18.93
C HIS A 35 7.13 -7.38 -19.28
N ARG A 36 8.42 -7.27 -18.92
CA ARG A 36 9.18 -6.02 -19.02
C ARG A 36 9.20 -5.39 -20.43
N VAL A 37 9.25 -6.23 -21.46
CA VAL A 37 9.35 -5.78 -22.88
C VAL A 37 7.99 -5.77 -23.57
N TRP A 38 7.07 -6.64 -23.16
CA TRP A 38 5.86 -6.95 -23.92
C TRP A 38 4.58 -6.43 -23.24
N GLY A 39 4.71 -5.75 -22.10
CA GLY A 39 3.59 -5.15 -21.38
C GLY A 39 2.80 -6.18 -20.57
N ALA A 40 1.47 -6.05 -20.61
CA ALA A 40 0.55 -6.82 -19.76
C ALA A 40 -0.39 -7.70 -20.58
N GLY A 41 -0.67 -8.91 -20.06
CA GLY A 41 -1.68 -9.82 -20.57
C GLY A 41 -2.68 -10.13 -19.49
N LEU A 42 -3.97 -9.97 -19.78
CA LEU A 42 -5.05 -10.13 -18.81
C LEU A 42 -5.99 -11.26 -19.21
N ARG A 43 -6.53 -11.94 -18.20
CA ARG A 43 -7.78 -12.68 -18.35
C ARG A 43 -8.94 -11.71 -18.14
N LEU A 44 -9.89 -11.70 -19.06
CA LEU A 44 -11.06 -10.83 -19.01
C LEU A 44 -12.30 -11.64 -18.66
N ARG A 45 -13.25 -10.99 -18.00
CA ARG A 45 -14.58 -11.55 -17.74
C ARG A 45 -15.58 -10.88 -18.68
N PRO A 46 -16.44 -11.63 -19.39
CA PRO A 46 -17.46 -11.03 -20.24
C PRO A 46 -18.52 -10.32 -19.39
N GLU A 47 -19.09 -9.24 -19.92
CA GLU A 47 -20.21 -8.55 -19.27
C GLU A 47 -21.44 -9.48 -19.23
N GLY A 48 -21.93 -9.78 -18.02
CA GLY A 48 -23.08 -10.68 -17.82
C GLY A 48 -22.80 -12.18 -17.94
N GLY A 49 -21.56 -12.60 -18.19
CA GLY A 49 -21.18 -14.02 -18.29
C GLY A 49 -20.41 -14.56 -17.08
N GLU A 50 -20.44 -15.88 -16.90
CA GLU A 50 -19.61 -16.58 -15.93
C GLU A 50 -18.24 -16.97 -16.51
N GLY A 51 -17.21 -16.94 -15.66
CA GLY A 51 -15.85 -17.36 -16.02
C GLY A 51 -14.98 -16.26 -16.66
N ALA A 52 -13.67 -16.48 -16.64
CA ALA A 52 -12.68 -15.58 -17.26
C ALA A 52 -12.05 -16.26 -18.48
N TYR A 53 -11.93 -15.54 -19.59
CA TYR A 53 -11.26 -16.03 -20.79
C TYR A 53 -9.86 -15.42 -20.92
N LYS A 54 -8.95 -16.16 -21.57
CA LYS A 54 -7.60 -15.69 -21.85
C LYS A 54 -7.62 -14.82 -23.10
N THR A 55 -7.07 -13.61 -23.01
CA THR A 55 -6.83 -12.78 -24.20
C THR A 55 -5.71 -13.39 -25.06
N ALA A 56 -5.61 -12.95 -26.32
CA ALA A 56 -4.50 -13.31 -27.19
C ALA A 56 -3.15 -12.89 -26.58
N ALA A 57 -3.08 -11.67 -26.04
CA ALA A 57 -1.90 -11.16 -25.33
C ALA A 57 -1.55 -12.03 -24.10
N TYR A 58 -2.54 -12.43 -23.30
CA TYR A 58 -2.32 -13.35 -22.18
C TYR A 58 -1.72 -14.68 -22.65
N THR A 59 -2.25 -15.24 -23.73
CA THR A 59 -1.81 -16.55 -24.24
C THR A 59 -0.38 -16.48 -24.79
N ALA A 60 -0.05 -15.42 -25.52
CA ALA A 60 1.31 -15.17 -26.00
C ALA A 60 2.28 -15.00 -24.81
N LEU A 61 1.94 -14.16 -23.83
CA LEU A 61 2.77 -13.93 -22.66
C LEU A 61 2.94 -15.15 -21.77
N SER A 62 1.89 -15.97 -21.62
CA SER A 62 1.98 -17.23 -20.88
C SER A 62 3.00 -18.18 -21.51
N THR A 63 3.08 -18.21 -22.85
CA THR A 63 4.06 -19.02 -23.58
C THR A 63 5.48 -18.48 -23.40
N VAL A 64 5.66 -17.16 -23.50
CA VAL A 64 6.95 -16.48 -23.27
C VAL A 64 7.45 -16.76 -21.86
N HIS A 65 6.64 -16.50 -20.83
CA HIS A 65 7.03 -16.74 -19.44
C HIS A 65 7.37 -18.21 -19.16
N ALA A 66 6.62 -19.15 -19.75
CA ALA A 66 6.93 -20.57 -19.59
C ALA A 66 8.30 -20.93 -20.18
N ALA A 67 8.65 -20.33 -21.34
CA ALA A 67 9.95 -20.53 -21.97
C ALA A 67 11.08 -19.89 -21.15
N GLU A 68 10.90 -18.66 -20.66
CA GLU A 68 11.88 -17.96 -19.81
C GLU A 68 12.10 -18.68 -18.49
N MET A 69 11.02 -19.14 -17.84
CA MET A 69 11.10 -19.94 -16.62
C MET A 69 11.91 -21.21 -16.84
N ARG A 70 11.65 -21.97 -17.91
CA ARG A 70 12.46 -23.15 -18.27
C ARG A 70 13.91 -22.78 -18.57
N SER A 71 14.14 -21.67 -19.25
CA SER A 71 15.51 -21.18 -19.51
C SER A 71 16.26 -20.93 -18.21
N GLU A 72 15.61 -20.31 -17.22
CA GLU A 72 16.22 -20.07 -15.90
C GLU A 72 16.44 -21.36 -15.11
N GLN A 73 15.47 -22.28 -15.13
CA GLN A 73 15.62 -23.60 -14.52
C GLN A 73 16.80 -24.37 -15.17
N MET A 74 16.99 -24.28 -16.48
CA MET A 74 18.16 -24.87 -17.15
C MET A 74 19.48 -24.27 -16.66
N ARG A 75 19.54 -22.94 -16.49
CA ARG A 75 20.71 -22.27 -15.92
C ARG A 75 20.97 -22.73 -14.48
N LEU A 76 19.94 -22.91 -13.68
CA LEU A 76 20.08 -23.46 -12.32
C LEU A 76 20.63 -24.87 -12.32
N LEU A 77 20.10 -25.74 -13.18
CA LEU A 77 20.66 -27.08 -13.35
C LEU A 77 22.14 -27.00 -13.74
N TYR A 78 22.50 -26.19 -14.73
CA TYR A 78 23.90 -25.96 -15.11
C TYR A 78 24.77 -25.49 -13.94
N VAL A 79 24.30 -24.55 -13.12
CA VAL A 79 25.02 -24.12 -11.91
C VAL A 79 25.24 -25.31 -10.98
N ALA A 80 24.21 -26.12 -10.72
CA ALA A 80 24.31 -27.31 -9.86
C ALA A 80 25.35 -28.31 -10.38
N LEU A 81 25.33 -28.62 -11.69
CA LEU A 81 26.25 -29.58 -12.30
C LEU A 81 27.70 -29.08 -12.26
N THR A 82 27.92 -27.77 -12.39
CA THR A 82 29.26 -27.15 -12.40
C THR A 82 29.83 -26.85 -11.02
N ARG A 83 29.16 -27.26 -9.93
CA ARG A 83 29.73 -27.11 -8.58
C ARG A 83 30.70 -28.23 -8.21
N ALA A 84 30.66 -29.36 -8.92
CA ALA A 84 31.50 -30.52 -8.66
C ALA A 84 32.92 -30.32 -9.21
N GLN A 85 33.94 -30.66 -8.42
CA GLN A 85 35.33 -30.71 -8.87
C GLN A 85 35.70 -32.13 -9.32
N ASP A 86 35.46 -33.12 -8.47
CA ASP A 86 35.93 -34.50 -8.70
C ASP A 86 34.78 -35.45 -9.05
N LYS A 87 33.63 -35.32 -8.36
CA LYS A 87 32.51 -36.27 -8.50
C LYS A 87 31.15 -35.60 -8.47
N LEU A 88 30.33 -35.91 -9.47
CA LEU A 88 28.94 -35.51 -9.58
C LEU A 88 28.03 -36.74 -9.48
N ILE A 89 27.06 -36.69 -8.58
CA ILE A 89 26.08 -37.77 -8.37
C ILE A 89 24.69 -37.20 -8.61
N LEU A 90 23.98 -37.78 -9.58
CA LEU A 90 22.64 -37.35 -9.98
C LEU A 90 21.63 -38.44 -9.60
N THR A 91 20.58 -38.08 -8.87
CA THR A 91 19.46 -39.00 -8.62
C THR A 91 18.29 -38.63 -9.51
N VAL A 92 17.86 -39.56 -10.36
CA VAL A 92 16.71 -39.38 -11.27
C VAL A 92 15.69 -40.46 -10.96
N PRO A 93 14.49 -40.13 -10.45
CA PRO A 93 13.49 -41.14 -10.18
C PRO A 93 12.96 -41.71 -11.50
N LEU A 94 12.74 -43.03 -11.52
CA LEU A 94 12.26 -43.71 -12.71
C LEU A 94 10.87 -43.21 -13.13
N GLY A 95 9.98 -42.96 -12.16
CA GLY A 95 8.64 -42.42 -12.40
C GLY A 95 7.76 -43.32 -13.27
N ILE A 96 8.09 -44.61 -13.37
CA ILE A 96 7.33 -45.60 -14.12
C ILE A 96 6.12 -46.01 -13.27
N GLY A 97 4.93 -45.63 -13.72
CA GLY A 97 3.66 -46.00 -13.10
C GLY A 97 2.94 -47.10 -13.89
N ARG A 98 1.77 -47.52 -13.41
CA ARG A 98 0.92 -48.53 -14.08
C ARG A 98 0.47 -48.12 -15.48
N THR A 99 0.33 -46.81 -15.73
CA THR A 99 -0.26 -46.25 -16.96
C THR A 99 0.67 -45.31 -17.72
N SER A 100 1.85 -45.00 -17.18
CA SER A 100 2.78 -44.04 -17.79
C SER A 100 4.24 -44.43 -17.60
N ASN A 101 5.00 -44.32 -18.68
CA ASN A 101 6.45 -44.51 -18.68
C ASN A 101 7.12 -43.27 -19.28
N PRO A 102 7.71 -42.41 -18.44
CA PRO A 102 8.38 -41.18 -18.89
C PRO A 102 9.52 -41.44 -19.89
N PHE A 103 10.22 -42.57 -19.77
CA PHE A 103 11.29 -42.93 -20.70
C PHE A 103 10.75 -43.36 -22.06
N ALA A 104 9.66 -44.12 -22.11
CA ALA A 104 9.01 -44.49 -23.36
C ALA A 104 8.47 -43.25 -24.09
N LYS A 105 7.86 -42.31 -23.35
CA LYS A 105 7.43 -41.02 -23.92
C LYS A 105 8.61 -40.25 -24.49
N ALA A 106 9.68 -40.07 -23.71
CA ALA A 106 10.86 -39.34 -24.15
C ALA A 106 11.52 -39.99 -25.38
N ALA A 107 11.67 -41.32 -25.38
CA ALA A 107 12.20 -42.08 -26.50
C ALA A 107 11.36 -41.91 -27.77
N ALA A 108 10.03 -41.95 -27.68
CA ALA A 108 9.15 -41.74 -28.83
C ALA A 108 9.32 -40.34 -29.46
N PHE A 109 9.41 -39.28 -28.64
CA PHE A 109 9.67 -37.93 -29.15
C PHE A 109 11.05 -37.82 -29.81
N LEU A 110 12.08 -38.43 -29.21
CA LEU A 110 13.44 -38.41 -29.76
C LEU A 110 13.53 -39.19 -31.08
N ALA A 111 12.90 -40.37 -31.18
CA ALA A 111 12.84 -41.17 -32.40
C ALA A 111 12.12 -40.42 -33.53
N ALA A 112 11.11 -39.61 -33.20
CA ALA A 112 10.38 -38.77 -34.15
C ALA A 112 11.13 -37.47 -34.53
N GLY A 113 12.36 -37.25 -34.04
CA GLY A 113 13.10 -36.00 -34.26
C GLY A 113 12.53 -34.78 -33.52
N ALA A 114 11.57 -34.98 -32.60
CA ALA A 114 10.87 -33.93 -31.88
C ALA A 114 11.54 -33.58 -30.53
N GLY A 115 12.88 -33.59 -30.48
CA GLY A 115 13.67 -33.34 -29.27
C GLY A 115 13.48 -31.92 -28.70
N GLU A 116 13.36 -30.91 -29.55
CA GLU A 116 13.08 -29.52 -29.14
C GLU A 116 11.70 -29.41 -28.47
N THR A 117 10.69 -30.06 -29.05
CA THR A 117 9.34 -30.12 -28.48
C THR A 117 9.34 -30.81 -27.12
N LEU A 118 10.09 -31.89 -26.97
CA LEU A 118 10.26 -32.58 -25.69
C LEU A 118 10.90 -31.67 -24.64
N ASN A 119 11.93 -30.90 -25.02
CA ASN A 119 12.60 -29.95 -24.13
C ASN A 119 11.63 -28.83 -23.69
N ALA A 120 10.86 -28.27 -24.62
CA ALA A 120 9.89 -27.22 -24.35
C ALA A 120 8.74 -27.68 -23.43
N GLN A 121 8.49 -28.99 -23.32
CA GLN A 121 7.46 -29.57 -22.44
C GLN A 121 7.99 -30.01 -21.07
N ALA A 122 9.29 -29.89 -20.80
CA ALA A 122 9.87 -30.33 -19.54
C ALA A 122 9.31 -29.55 -18.34
N GLY A 123 8.90 -30.27 -17.30
CA GLY A 123 8.37 -29.72 -16.05
C GLY A 123 9.31 -29.87 -14.86
N SER A 124 10.41 -30.60 -15.02
CA SER A 124 11.38 -30.91 -13.97
C SER A 124 12.78 -31.12 -14.54
N PHE A 125 13.82 -31.10 -13.69
CA PHE A 125 15.18 -31.46 -14.10
C PHE A 125 15.27 -32.91 -14.57
N ALA A 126 14.49 -33.80 -13.97
CA ALA A 126 14.42 -35.20 -14.35
C ALA A 126 14.01 -35.38 -15.81
N ASP A 127 13.09 -34.56 -16.33
CA ASP A 127 12.66 -34.67 -17.74
C ASP A 127 13.81 -34.41 -18.72
N TRP A 128 14.64 -33.39 -18.45
CA TRP A 128 15.83 -33.11 -19.24
C TRP A 128 16.90 -34.20 -19.08
N LEU A 129 17.15 -34.65 -17.85
CA LEU A 129 18.14 -35.69 -17.58
C LEU A 129 17.75 -37.02 -18.23
N ARG A 130 16.48 -37.42 -18.19
CA ARG A 130 16.00 -38.64 -18.86
C ARG A 130 16.23 -38.58 -20.37
N ALA A 131 15.88 -37.45 -21.00
CA ALA A 131 16.08 -37.26 -22.44
C ALA A 131 17.57 -37.34 -22.82
N ALA A 132 18.43 -36.65 -22.06
CA ALA A 132 19.87 -36.66 -22.30
C ALA A 132 20.51 -38.05 -22.09
N LEU A 133 20.09 -38.77 -21.05
CA LEU A 133 20.62 -40.10 -20.74
C LEU A 133 20.16 -41.16 -21.77
N LEU A 134 18.99 -40.99 -22.39
CA LEU A 134 18.50 -41.92 -23.43
C LEU A 134 19.34 -41.90 -24.72
N VAL A 135 19.86 -40.73 -25.10
CA VAL A 135 20.74 -40.54 -26.28
C VAL A 135 22.23 -40.75 -25.97
N HIS A 136 22.59 -40.92 -24.70
CA HIS A 136 23.97 -41.18 -24.28
C HIS A 136 24.39 -42.62 -24.65
N PRO A 137 25.66 -42.86 -25.05
CA PRO A 137 26.16 -44.22 -25.34
C PRO A 137 25.85 -45.23 -24.23
N ASN A 138 26.13 -44.87 -22.96
CA ASN A 138 25.87 -45.70 -21.78
C ASN A 138 24.39 -45.76 -21.33
N GLY A 139 23.46 -45.15 -22.07
CA GLY A 139 22.02 -45.14 -21.76
C GLY A 139 21.27 -46.46 -21.95
N GLY A 140 21.97 -47.55 -22.28
CA GLY A 140 21.39 -48.86 -22.60
C GLY A 140 20.37 -49.39 -21.59
N PRO A 141 20.65 -49.35 -20.26
CA PRO A 141 19.68 -49.76 -19.25
C PRO A 141 18.36 -48.99 -19.30
N LEU A 142 18.40 -47.68 -19.58
CA LEU A 142 17.20 -46.85 -19.70
C LEU A 142 16.44 -47.10 -21.00
N ARG A 143 17.15 -47.36 -22.11
CA ARG A 143 16.51 -47.73 -23.39
C ARG A 143 15.74 -49.03 -23.31
N ARG A 144 16.22 -50.01 -22.52
CA ARG A 144 15.46 -51.23 -22.19
C ARG A 144 14.15 -50.94 -21.47
N LEU A 145 14.17 -49.98 -20.54
CA LEU A 145 12.95 -49.52 -19.88
C LEU A 145 12.03 -48.72 -20.82
N ALA A 146 12.56 -48.13 -21.89
CA ALA A 146 11.82 -47.31 -22.86
C ALA A 146 11.23 -48.10 -24.04
N GLY A 147 11.36 -49.44 -24.06
CA GLY A 147 10.87 -50.28 -25.16
C GLY A 147 11.86 -50.46 -26.34
N ASN A 148 13.15 -50.17 -26.14
CA ASN A 148 14.23 -50.39 -27.12
C ASN A 148 14.03 -49.72 -28.49
N LEU A 149 13.46 -48.51 -28.51
CA LEU A 149 13.42 -47.71 -29.74
C LEU A 149 14.83 -47.37 -30.22
N GLU A 150 15.03 -47.33 -31.54
CA GLU A 150 16.24 -46.79 -32.14
C GLU A 150 16.27 -45.27 -31.93
N LEU A 151 17.31 -44.80 -31.25
CA LEU A 151 17.50 -43.39 -30.92
C LEU A 151 18.84 -42.89 -31.47
N PRO A 152 18.93 -41.61 -31.86
CA PRO A 152 20.21 -41.02 -32.25
C PRO A 152 21.16 -41.01 -31.04
N PHE A 153 22.41 -41.41 -31.26
CA PHE A 153 23.46 -41.27 -30.26
C PHE A 153 24.07 -39.88 -30.31
N ALA A 154 24.16 -39.24 -29.15
CA ALA A 154 24.94 -38.02 -28.97
C ALA A 154 26.32 -38.41 -28.43
N ASP A 155 27.37 -38.27 -29.26
CA ASP A 155 28.73 -38.37 -28.77
C ASP A 155 29.08 -37.14 -27.94
N THR A 156 29.04 -37.32 -26.62
CA THR A 156 29.33 -36.26 -25.65
C THR A 156 30.77 -36.33 -25.14
N ARG A 157 31.56 -37.34 -25.54
CA ARG A 157 32.85 -37.70 -24.93
C ARG A 157 32.82 -37.89 -23.41
N SER A 158 31.62 -37.97 -22.81
CA SER A 158 31.45 -38.04 -21.36
C SER A 158 31.39 -39.49 -20.88
N THR A 159 31.96 -39.74 -19.69
CA THR A 159 31.92 -41.04 -19.03
C THR A 159 30.89 -41.03 -17.92
N ILE A 160 29.73 -41.64 -18.17
CA ILE A 160 28.64 -41.75 -17.18
C ILE A 160 28.53 -43.20 -16.73
N ALA A 161 28.66 -43.44 -15.43
CA ALA A 161 28.27 -44.69 -14.79
C ALA A 161 26.79 -44.60 -14.42
N LEU A 162 25.98 -45.55 -14.92
CA LEU A 162 24.54 -45.56 -14.73
C LEU A 162 24.11 -46.80 -13.94
N THR A 163 23.55 -46.58 -12.76
CA THR A 163 22.99 -47.63 -11.91
C THR A 163 21.47 -47.46 -11.88
N VAL A 164 20.75 -48.47 -12.38
CA VAL A 164 19.30 -48.55 -12.26
C VAL A 164 18.98 -49.37 -11.03
N GLN A 165 18.42 -48.74 -10.02
CA GLN A 165 17.88 -49.43 -8.84
C GLN A 165 16.38 -49.59 -9.04
N ALA A 166 15.97 -50.80 -9.44
CA ALA A 166 14.56 -51.16 -9.66
C ALA A 166 13.92 -51.76 -8.40
N ASP A 167 14.73 -52.20 -7.44
CA ASP A 167 14.26 -52.70 -6.17
C ASP A 167 13.72 -51.55 -5.32
N VAL A 168 12.53 -51.80 -4.76
CA VAL A 168 11.93 -50.99 -3.70
C VAL A 168 13.00 -50.84 -2.63
N LEU A 169 13.43 -49.59 -2.33
CA LEU A 169 14.07 -49.31 -1.04
C LEU A 169 13.24 -50.08 0.00
N PRO A 170 13.86 -50.88 0.89
CA PRO A 170 13.09 -51.55 1.94
C PRO A 170 12.12 -50.51 2.49
N PRO A 171 10.82 -50.86 2.64
CA PRO A 171 9.82 -49.89 3.06
C PRO A 171 10.45 -49.08 4.18
N GLU A 172 10.42 -47.75 4.06
CA GLU A 172 10.70 -46.90 5.22
C GLU A 172 9.89 -47.56 6.33
N GLU A 173 10.57 -48.18 7.29
CA GLU A 173 9.94 -48.61 8.51
C GLU A 173 9.23 -47.33 8.94
N ALA A 174 7.90 -47.33 8.88
CA ALA A 174 7.09 -46.24 9.38
C ALA A 174 7.76 -45.88 10.69
N PRO A 175 8.30 -44.64 10.84
CA PRO A 175 9.26 -44.35 11.90
C PRO A 175 8.63 -44.91 13.15
N ALA A 176 9.21 -46.02 13.65
CA ALA A 176 8.66 -46.72 14.80
C ALA A 176 8.38 -45.61 15.78
N GLU A 177 7.10 -45.40 16.17
CA GLU A 177 6.67 -44.26 16.98
C GLU A 177 7.82 -44.00 17.91
N ALA A 178 8.62 -42.99 17.59
CA ALA A 178 9.91 -42.89 18.24
C ALA A 178 9.47 -42.61 19.66
N GLU A 179 9.68 -43.58 20.56
CA GLU A 179 9.50 -43.35 21.99
C GLU A 179 10.14 -42.00 22.19
N GLU A 180 9.31 -40.99 22.49
CA GLU A 180 9.76 -39.61 22.53
C GLU A 180 11.04 -39.66 23.34
N PRO A 181 12.22 -39.38 22.75
CA PRO A 181 13.47 -39.55 23.45
C PRO A 181 13.27 -38.82 24.78
N PRO A 182 13.52 -39.49 25.93
CA PRO A 182 13.04 -39.00 27.22
C PRO A 182 13.39 -37.53 27.30
N ARG A 183 12.36 -36.68 27.30
CA ARG A 183 12.56 -35.24 27.16
C ARG A 183 13.53 -34.86 28.26
N PRO A 184 14.75 -34.37 27.95
CA PRO A 184 15.70 -34.05 28.98
C PRO A 184 15.01 -33.09 29.95
N GLU A 185 15.07 -33.40 31.25
CA GLU A 185 14.46 -32.53 32.25
C GLU A 185 14.96 -31.11 32.02
N ALA A 186 14.02 -30.19 31.86
CA ALA A 186 14.36 -28.81 31.57
C ALA A 186 15.16 -28.25 32.74
N ASP A 187 16.34 -27.71 32.46
CA ASP A 187 17.20 -27.07 33.47
C ASP A 187 16.37 -26.02 34.24
N PRO A 188 16.13 -26.22 35.56
CA PRO A 188 15.30 -25.32 36.34
C PRO A 188 15.81 -23.87 36.32
N ALA A 189 17.13 -23.66 36.27
CA ALA A 189 17.73 -22.33 36.23
C ALA A 189 17.49 -21.64 34.87
N LEU A 190 17.60 -22.39 33.77
CA LEU A 190 17.28 -21.88 32.45
C LEU A 190 15.78 -21.60 32.29
N VAL A 191 14.92 -22.48 32.77
CA VAL A 191 13.46 -22.29 32.75
C VAL A 191 13.06 -21.03 33.50
N GLU A 192 13.63 -20.80 34.68
CA GLU A 192 13.36 -19.59 35.45
C GLU A 192 13.87 -18.33 34.75
N THR A 193 15.07 -18.39 34.15
CA THR A 193 15.63 -17.29 33.34
C THR A 193 14.73 -16.97 32.14
N LEU A 194 14.26 -18.00 31.43
CA LEU A 194 13.33 -17.84 30.30
C LEU A 194 11.98 -17.30 30.76
N ARG A 195 11.44 -17.75 31.90
CA ARG A 195 10.19 -17.20 32.47
C ARG A 195 10.33 -15.73 32.83
N GLN A 196 11.46 -15.32 33.41
CA GLN A 196 11.73 -13.91 33.70
C GLN A 196 11.88 -13.10 32.41
N GLY A 197 12.55 -13.64 31.39
CA GLY A 197 12.70 -13.00 30.09
C GLY A 197 11.37 -12.84 29.33
N PHE A 198 10.56 -13.91 29.26
CA PHE A 198 9.26 -13.88 28.58
C PHE A 198 8.16 -13.19 29.40
N GLY A 199 8.32 -13.11 30.72
CA GLY A 199 7.40 -12.41 31.62
C GLY A 199 7.62 -10.89 31.66
N TRP A 200 8.74 -10.39 31.13
CA TRP A 200 9.01 -8.97 31.07
C TRP A 200 7.99 -8.26 30.16
N ARG A 201 7.38 -7.20 30.68
CA ARG A 201 6.50 -6.29 29.93
C ARG A 201 7.13 -4.91 29.91
N TYR A 202 7.09 -4.27 28.73
CA TYR A 202 7.62 -2.92 28.59
C TYR A 202 6.85 -1.95 29.50
N PRO A 203 7.52 -1.24 30.45
CA PRO A 203 6.84 -0.41 31.44
C PRO A 203 5.97 0.70 30.84
N ALA A 204 6.33 1.19 29.65
CA ALA A 204 5.59 2.23 28.94
C ALA A 204 4.78 1.69 27.75
N ALA A 205 4.38 0.40 27.77
CA ALA A 205 3.57 -0.20 26.70
C ALA A 205 2.29 0.58 26.42
N ALA A 206 1.66 1.18 27.44
CA ALA A 206 0.47 2.01 27.28
C ALA A 206 0.70 3.27 26.41
N LEU A 207 1.95 3.76 26.29
CA LEU A 207 2.28 4.90 25.42
C LEU A 207 2.39 4.51 23.95
N ALA A 208 2.57 3.22 23.63
CA ALA A 208 2.79 2.78 22.26
C ALA A 208 1.58 3.04 21.33
N ASP A 209 0.37 3.05 21.91
CA ASP A 209 -0.88 3.28 21.17
C ASP A 209 -1.31 4.76 21.15
N ILE A 210 -0.58 5.62 21.84
CA ILE A 210 -0.85 7.06 21.93
C ILE A 210 -0.15 7.77 20.77
N PRO A 211 -0.89 8.50 19.91
CA PRO A 211 -0.27 9.25 18.84
C PRO A 211 0.56 10.39 19.43
N ALA A 212 1.82 10.53 19.00
CA ALA A 212 2.65 11.65 19.42
C ALA A 212 2.17 13.00 18.85
N LYS A 213 1.51 12.97 17.68
CA LYS A 213 1.05 14.15 16.95
C LYS A 213 -0.26 13.87 16.22
N VAL A 214 -1.20 14.81 16.30
CA VAL A 214 -2.52 14.75 15.66
C VAL A 214 -2.91 16.12 15.10
N SER A 215 -3.68 16.15 14.01
CA SER A 215 -4.30 17.39 13.53
C SER A 215 -5.73 17.52 14.08
N VAL A 216 -6.19 18.73 14.38
CA VAL A 216 -7.57 18.93 14.86
C VAL A 216 -8.61 18.40 13.86
N THR A 217 -8.37 18.58 12.56
CA THR A 217 -9.21 17.99 11.51
C THR A 217 -9.30 16.47 11.64
N SER A 218 -8.19 15.77 11.89
CA SER A 218 -8.19 14.31 12.09
C SER A 218 -8.89 13.88 13.39
N LEU A 219 -8.90 14.73 14.43
CA LEU A 219 -9.60 14.44 15.68
C LEU A 219 -11.12 14.45 15.50
N VAL A 220 -11.62 15.36 14.68
CA VAL A 220 -13.07 15.61 14.55
C VAL A 220 -13.67 14.86 13.34
N HIS A 221 -12.89 14.59 12.30
CA HIS A 221 -13.35 13.95 11.06
C HIS A 221 -12.90 12.48 10.89
N ALA A 222 -12.50 11.80 11.96
CA ALA A 222 -12.03 10.40 11.92
C ALA A 222 -13.01 9.39 11.27
N ALA A 223 -14.29 9.75 11.08
CA ALA A 223 -15.31 8.91 10.46
C ALA A 223 -15.51 9.11 8.94
N GLU A 224 -14.88 10.10 8.30
CA GLU A 224 -14.97 10.25 6.84
C GLU A 224 -14.04 9.24 6.17
N GLN A 225 -14.62 8.12 5.74
CA GLN A 225 -13.96 7.15 4.88
C GLN A 225 -13.26 7.88 3.73
N THR A 226 -11.93 7.71 3.64
CA THR A 226 -11.14 8.08 2.46
C THR A 226 -11.73 7.36 1.26
N THR A 227 -12.62 8.06 0.57
CA THR A 227 -13.08 7.65 -0.75
C THR A 227 -11.87 7.75 -1.66
N LEU A 228 -11.54 6.63 -2.32
CA LEU A 228 -10.46 6.63 -3.30
C LEU A 228 -10.77 7.69 -4.36
N GLU A 229 -9.97 8.76 -4.36
CA GLU A 229 -10.13 9.83 -5.34
C GLU A 229 -9.95 9.27 -6.75
N ARG A 230 -10.84 9.67 -7.66
CA ARG A 230 -10.72 9.27 -9.06
C ARG A 230 -9.48 9.94 -9.66
N PRO A 231 -8.65 9.22 -10.42
CA PRO A 231 -7.55 9.82 -11.16
C PRO A 231 -8.02 11.00 -12.02
N GLY A 232 -7.26 12.11 -12.03
CA GLY A 232 -7.66 13.37 -12.66
C GLY A 232 -7.95 13.30 -14.17
N PHE A 233 -7.52 12.23 -14.86
CA PHE A 233 -7.85 11.98 -16.27
C PHE A 233 -9.23 11.33 -16.47
N LEU A 234 -9.91 10.90 -15.40
CA LEU A 234 -11.26 10.32 -15.41
C LEU A 234 -12.32 11.29 -14.85
N SER A 235 -11.92 12.42 -14.27
CA SER A 235 -12.83 13.47 -13.81
C SER A 235 -13.32 14.31 -14.99
N LYS A 236 -14.60 14.69 -14.99
CA LYS A 236 -15.17 15.65 -15.94
C LYS A 236 -14.52 17.02 -15.76
N ASP A 237 -14.37 17.78 -16.83
CA ASP A 237 -13.94 19.18 -16.77
C ASP A 237 -14.88 20.01 -15.87
N GLY A 238 -14.37 20.48 -14.74
CA GLY A 238 -15.12 21.27 -13.76
C GLY A 238 -14.48 21.23 -12.37
N LEU A 239 -14.64 22.31 -11.60
CA LEU A 239 -14.22 22.32 -10.20
C LEU A 239 -15.26 21.56 -9.37
N THR A 240 -14.79 20.66 -8.53
CA THR A 240 -15.56 19.98 -7.49
C THR A 240 -16.06 20.98 -6.43
N ALA A 241 -17.05 20.56 -5.64
CA ALA A 241 -17.53 21.39 -4.52
C ALA A 241 -16.43 21.67 -3.48
N ALA A 242 -15.50 20.72 -3.28
CA ALA A 242 -14.36 20.89 -2.39
C ALA A 242 -13.38 21.95 -2.92
N GLU A 243 -13.00 21.88 -4.20
CA GLU A 243 -12.13 22.87 -4.84
C GLU A 243 -12.75 24.28 -4.81
N MET A 244 -14.08 24.39 -4.95
CA MET A 244 -14.78 25.67 -4.81
C MET A 244 -14.76 26.20 -3.37
N GLY A 245 -14.81 25.30 -2.38
CA GLY A 245 -14.65 25.64 -0.97
C GLY A 245 -13.25 26.17 -0.67
N THR A 246 -12.22 25.44 -1.10
CA THR A 246 -10.81 25.85 -0.98
C THR A 246 -10.53 27.20 -1.65
N ALA A 247 -11.12 27.43 -2.83
CA ALA A 247 -11.00 28.69 -3.54
C ALA A 247 -11.56 29.88 -2.75
N LEU A 248 -12.71 29.69 -2.12
CA LEU A 248 -13.39 30.74 -1.35
C LEU A 248 -12.66 31.04 -0.05
N HIS A 249 -12.09 30.01 0.59
CA HIS A 249 -11.15 30.17 1.71
C HIS A 249 -9.92 30.99 1.31
N ALA A 250 -9.22 30.59 0.23
CA ALA A 250 -8.05 31.31 -0.26
C ALA A 250 -8.35 32.78 -0.60
N PHE A 251 -9.55 33.05 -1.14
CA PHE A 251 -9.99 34.43 -1.37
C PHE A 251 -10.07 35.23 -0.07
N LEU A 252 -10.66 34.67 0.98
CA LEU A 252 -10.83 35.34 2.29
C LEU A 252 -9.49 35.49 3.04
N GLU A 253 -8.57 34.55 2.87
CA GLU A 253 -7.20 34.63 3.41
C GLU A 253 -6.45 35.85 2.88
N HIS A 254 -6.62 36.18 1.60
CA HIS A 254 -5.86 37.25 0.95
C HIS A 254 -6.65 38.54 0.71
N ALA A 255 -7.94 38.55 1.04
CA ALA A 255 -8.81 39.70 0.83
C ALA A 255 -8.31 40.95 1.56
N ASP A 256 -8.41 42.12 0.93
CA ASP A 256 -8.18 43.39 1.60
C ASP A 256 -9.45 43.77 2.39
N PHE A 257 -9.51 43.31 3.64
CA PHE A 257 -10.63 43.62 4.52
C PHE A 257 -10.75 45.11 4.85
N GLY A 258 -9.65 45.89 4.76
CA GLY A 258 -9.72 47.34 4.94
C GLY A 258 -10.47 48.02 3.80
N ALA A 259 -10.12 47.67 2.55
CA ALA A 259 -10.82 48.17 1.37
C ALA A 259 -12.30 47.74 1.35
N LEU A 260 -12.59 46.49 1.69
CA LEU A 260 -13.97 45.98 1.77
C LEU A 260 -14.77 46.62 2.91
N ALA A 261 -14.13 46.91 4.05
CA ALA A 261 -14.76 47.63 5.16
C ALA A 261 -15.16 49.06 4.79
N ALA A 262 -14.35 49.76 3.99
CA ALA A 262 -14.61 51.14 3.57
C ALA A 262 -15.89 51.28 2.71
N VAL A 263 -16.26 50.24 1.96
CA VAL A 263 -17.46 50.22 1.12
C VAL A 263 -18.61 49.45 1.76
N ARG A 264 -18.42 48.85 2.94
CA ARG A 264 -19.37 47.92 3.57
C ARG A 264 -20.78 48.49 3.68
N ASP A 265 -20.93 49.78 3.96
CA ASP A 265 -22.22 50.45 4.19
C ASP A 265 -22.72 51.22 2.94
N ALA A 266 -22.02 51.12 1.81
CA ALA A 266 -22.44 51.69 0.53
C ALA A 266 -23.60 50.89 -0.11
N GLU A 267 -24.03 51.25 -1.31
CA GLU A 267 -24.98 50.46 -2.10
C GLU A 267 -24.38 49.12 -2.56
N ASP A 268 -25.21 48.12 -2.81
CA ASP A 268 -24.74 46.77 -3.19
C ASP A 268 -23.88 46.76 -4.45
N ASP A 269 -24.17 47.61 -5.44
CA ASP A 269 -23.36 47.75 -6.65
C ASP A 269 -21.93 48.23 -6.35
N ALA A 270 -21.76 49.11 -5.36
CA ALA A 270 -20.44 49.60 -4.95
C ALA A 270 -19.64 48.49 -4.24
N VAL A 271 -20.30 47.71 -3.38
CA VAL A 271 -19.65 46.57 -2.72
C VAL A 271 -19.27 45.50 -3.74
N LEU A 272 -20.17 45.16 -4.68
CA LEU A 272 -19.88 44.20 -5.75
C LEU A 272 -18.74 44.66 -6.64
N ALA A 273 -18.64 45.96 -6.94
CA ALA A 273 -17.51 46.51 -7.68
C ALA A 273 -16.19 46.33 -6.91
N ALA A 274 -16.18 46.59 -5.59
CA ALA A 274 -15.00 46.37 -4.75
C ALA A 274 -14.61 44.89 -4.68
N VAL A 275 -15.58 43.98 -4.52
CA VAL A 275 -15.34 42.52 -4.53
C VAL A 275 -14.75 42.05 -5.85
N ARG A 276 -15.21 42.58 -6.99
CA ARG A 276 -14.65 42.24 -8.32
C ARG A 276 -13.23 42.76 -8.47
N ALA A 277 -12.97 44.00 -8.05
CA ALA A 277 -11.64 44.59 -8.08
C ALA A 277 -10.64 43.82 -7.19
N GLU A 278 -11.09 43.42 -5.99
CA GLU A 278 -10.35 42.54 -5.08
C GLU A 278 -9.97 41.21 -5.74
N ARG A 279 -10.96 40.55 -6.37
CA ARG A 279 -10.76 39.29 -7.09
C ARG A 279 -9.79 39.42 -8.25
N GLU A 280 -9.87 40.50 -9.01
CA GLU A 280 -8.93 40.80 -10.09
C GLU A 280 -7.51 41.06 -9.57
N ARG A 281 -7.38 41.78 -8.45
CA ARG A 281 -6.09 41.99 -7.79
C ARG A 281 -5.46 40.68 -7.35
N GLN A 282 -6.22 39.80 -6.71
CA GLN A 282 -5.72 38.48 -6.28
C GLN A 282 -5.31 37.60 -7.47
N ALA A 283 -6.09 37.61 -8.56
CA ALA A 283 -5.75 36.88 -9.77
C ALA A 283 -4.48 37.42 -10.43
N ALA A 284 -4.32 38.75 -10.49
CA ALA A 284 -3.13 39.40 -11.03
C ALA A 284 -1.88 39.14 -10.15
N ALA A 285 -2.05 39.09 -8.84
CA ALA A 285 -1.01 38.75 -7.88
C ALA A 285 -0.71 37.24 -7.80
N GLN A 286 -1.41 36.40 -8.59
CA GLN A 286 -1.30 34.95 -8.59
C GLN A 286 -1.58 34.29 -7.23
N LEU A 287 -2.35 34.97 -6.36
CA LEU A 287 -2.80 34.43 -5.08
C LEU A 287 -3.95 33.43 -5.27
N THR A 288 -4.76 33.61 -6.32
CA THR A 288 -5.79 32.65 -6.75
C THR A 288 -5.66 32.37 -8.24
N PRO A 289 -5.69 31.10 -8.70
CA PRO A 289 -5.63 30.78 -10.12
C PRO A 289 -6.76 31.46 -10.92
N PRO A 290 -6.50 32.07 -12.10
CA PRO A 290 -7.52 32.81 -12.86
C PRO A 290 -8.77 31.99 -13.20
N ALA A 291 -8.59 30.70 -13.50
CA ALA A 291 -9.68 29.77 -13.80
C ALA A 291 -10.63 29.54 -12.60
N ILE A 292 -10.13 29.72 -11.38
CA ILE A 292 -10.86 29.59 -10.13
C ILE A 292 -11.45 30.94 -9.73
N ALA A 293 -10.66 32.01 -9.81
CA ALA A 293 -11.08 33.37 -9.48
C ALA A 293 -12.35 33.77 -10.25
N GLY A 294 -12.42 33.48 -11.55
CA GLY A 294 -13.61 33.77 -12.37
C GLY A 294 -14.89 33.03 -11.95
N LYS A 295 -14.76 31.94 -11.18
CA LYS A 295 -15.88 31.09 -10.73
C LYS A 295 -16.34 31.38 -9.29
N LEU A 296 -15.65 32.27 -8.57
CA LEU A 296 -16.08 32.69 -7.24
C LEU A 296 -17.40 33.44 -7.29
N ASP A 297 -18.33 33.05 -6.42
CA ASP A 297 -19.64 33.67 -6.30
C ASP A 297 -19.55 35.00 -5.54
N VAL A 298 -19.53 36.10 -6.30
CA VAL A 298 -19.42 37.46 -5.76
C VAL A 298 -20.60 37.85 -4.87
N TYR A 299 -21.77 37.22 -5.03
CA TYR A 299 -22.93 37.49 -4.17
C TYR A 299 -22.77 36.83 -2.80
N LYS A 300 -22.10 35.68 -2.71
CA LYS A 300 -21.74 35.09 -1.41
C LYS A 300 -20.77 35.98 -0.65
N ILE A 301 -19.79 36.57 -1.35
CA ILE A 301 -18.84 37.50 -0.75
C ILE A 301 -19.53 38.81 -0.36
N LEU A 302 -20.47 39.33 -1.17
CA LEU A 302 -21.31 40.47 -0.78
C LEU A 302 -22.06 40.20 0.53
N ARG A 303 -22.73 39.04 0.65
CA ARG A 303 -23.43 38.64 1.88
C ARG A 303 -22.48 38.56 3.07
N PHE A 304 -21.25 38.08 2.87
CA PHE A 304 -20.22 38.09 3.89
C PHE A 304 -19.86 39.50 4.33
N VAL A 305 -19.59 40.42 3.40
CA VAL A 305 -19.25 41.82 3.73
C VAL A 305 -20.38 42.48 4.54
N ARG A 306 -21.65 42.16 4.25
CA ARG A 306 -22.81 42.68 5.01
C ARG A 306 -23.08 41.96 6.34
N SER A 307 -22.41 40.85 6.61
CA SER A 307 -22.73 39.97 7.74
C SER A 307 -22.27 40.54 9.09
N GLU A 308 -22.82 39.98 10.17
CA GLU A 308 -22.30 40.23 11.52
C GLU A 308 -20.84 39.76 11.68
N ALA A 309 -20.43 38.68 11.02
CA ALA A 309 -19.06 38.20 11.06
C ALA A 309 -18.08 39.27 10.56
N PHE A 310 -18.38 39.88 9.41
CA PHE A 310 -17.53 40.95 8.87
C PHE A 310 -17.57 42.22 9.71
N ARG A 311 -18.71 42.52 10.35
CA ARG A 311 -18.79 43.62 11.33
C ARG A 311 -17.84 43.42 12.51
N ARG A 312 -17.74 42.19 13.03
CA ARG A 312 -16.78 41.83 14.09
C ARG A 312 -15.34 41.99 13.61
N ILE A 313 -15.03 41.51 12.39
CA ILE A 313 -13.72 41.70 11.75
C ILE A 313 -13.33 43.17 11.69
N CYS A 314 -14.24 44.05 11.27
CA CYS A 314 -13.98 45.50 11.23
C CYS A 314 -13.73 46.13 12.61
N GLY A 315 -14.24 45.53 13.68
CA GLY A 315 -14.11 46.05 15.05
C GLY A 315 -12.87 45.56 15.81
N ALA A 316 -12.13 44.59 15.26
CA ALA A 316 -10.94 44.04 15.90
C ALA A 316 -9.73 44.98 15.76
N GLU A 317 -8.86 45.03 16.78
CA GLU A 317 -7.59 45.78 16.70
C GLU A 317 -6.62 45.12 15.72
N ASN A 318 -6.62 43.79 15.71
CA ASN A 318 -5.81 43.00 14.81
C ASN A 318 -6.58 41.76 14.34
N VAL A 319 -6.37 41.41 13.07
CA VAL A 319 -7.04 40.28 12.41
C VAL A 319 -5.96 39.31 11.96
N LEU A 320 -5.83 38.19 12.70
CA LEU A 320 -4.90 37.12 12.36
C LEU A 320 -5.63 36.10 11.51
N ARG A 321 -5.20 35.88 10.27
CA ARG A 321 -5.77 34.87 9.36
C ARG A 321 -4.81 33.70 9.18
N GLU A 322 -5.37 32.52 8.90
CA GLU A 322 -4.61 31.28 8.70
C GLU A 322 -3.56 31.05 9.81
N LEU A 323 -3.99 31.25 11.06
CA LEU A 323 -3.09 31.20 12.20
C LEU A 323 -2.75 29.75 12.53
N ALA A 324 -1.63 29.27 11.98
CA ALA A 324 -1.05 27.99 12.34
C ALA A 324 -0.63 27.97 13.83
N PHE A 325 -0.98 26.88 14.51
CA PHE A 325 -0.61 26.66 15.90
C PHE A 325 -0.23 25.20 16.16
N ILE A 326 0.58 25.01 17.20
CA ILE A 326 0.87 23.71 17.79
C ILE A 326 0.79 23.84 19.31
N THR A 327 0.14 22.90 19.97
CA THR A 327 0.02 22.89 21.44
C THR A 327 0.08 21.48 21.99
N SER A 328 0.52 21.33 23.23
CA SER A 328 0.51 20.04 23.94
C SER A 328 -0.78 19.92 24.75
N LEU A 329 -1.54 18.84 24.51
CA LEU A 329 -2.73 18.47 25.28
C LEU A 329 -2.55 17.07 25.91
N PRO A 330 -3.18 16.78 27.05
CA PRO A 330 -3.15 15.44 27.64
C PRO A 330 -3.72 14.39 26.69
N ALA A 331 -3.12 13.20 26.66
CA ALA A 331 -3.54 12.09 25.82
C ALA A 331 -4.99 11.69 26.08
N ALA A 332 -5.45 11.73 27.33
CA ALA A 332 -6.84 11.46 27.68
C ALA A 332 -7.84 12.38 26.95
N GLU A 333 -7.55 13.69 26.86
CA GLU A 333 -8.42 14.64 26.16
C GLU A 333 -8.46 14.37 24.65
N VAL A 334 -7.29 14.08 24.06
CA VAL A 334 -7.16 13.81 22.63
C VAL A 334 -7.84 12.50 22.25
N MET A 335 -7.66 11.44 23.05
CA MET A 335 -8.24 10.12 22.79
C MET A 335 -9.76 10.11 23.02
N ALA A 336 -10.27 10.86 24.01
CA ALA A 336 -11.70 11.06 24.19
C ALA A 336 -12.35 11.67 22.94
N ALA A 337 -11.72 12.68 22.35
CA ALA A 337 -12.23 13.34 21.14
C ALA A 337 -12.24 12.42 19.91
N GLN A 338 -11.32 11.45 19.84
CA GLN A 338 -11.30 10.42 18.79
C GLN A 338 -12.27 9.26 19.04
N GLY A 339 -12.98 9.24 20.17
CA GLY A 339 -13.80 8.09 20.58
C GLY A 339 -12.99 6.83 20.86
N ARG A 340 -11.69 6.97 21.20
CA ARG A 340 -10.81 5.84 21.54
C ARG A 340 -10.86 5.54 23.04
N ALA A 341 -10.49 4.32 23.40
CA ALA A 341 -10.32 3.93 24.81
C ALA A 341 -9.29 4.86 25.48
N LEU A 342 -9.59 5.32 26.70
CA LEU A 342 -8.71 6.21 27.44
C LEU A 342 -7.50 5.42 27.97
N PRO A 343 -6.29 6.00 27.93
CA PRO A 343 -5.14 5.36 28.54
C PRO A 343 -5.26 5.40 30.06
N ASP A 344 -4.90 4.29 30.72
CA ASP A 344 -4.87 4.20 32.18
C ASP A 344 -3.56 4.74 32.76
N GLY A 345 -3.62 5.24 33.99
CA GLY A 345 -2.44 5.64 34.77
C GLY A 345 -1.66 6.83 34.17
N PRO A 346 -0.32 6.88 34.30
CA PRO A 346 0.49 8.00 33.85
C PRO A 346 0.42 8.30 32.34
N ALA A 347 -0.07 7.34 31.55
CA ALA A 347 -0.25 7.49 30.11
C ALA A 347 -1.41 8.46 29.77
N ALA A 348 -2.38 8.65 30.66
CA ALA A 348 -3.46 9.63 30.53
C ALA A 348 -2.95 11.08 30.38
N ASP A 349 -1.90 11.40 31.15
CA ASP A 349 -1.32 12.74 31.23
C ASP A 349 -0.20 12.97 30.21
N ALA A 350 0.11 11.97 29.38
CA ALA A 350 1.14 12.09 28.35
C ALA A 350 0.79 13.22 27.37
N GLY A 351 1.78 14.07 27.06
CA GLY A 351 1.58 15.18 26.15
C GLY A 351 1.47 14.72 24.69
N VAL A 352 0.37 15.06 24.04
CA VAL A 352 0.14 14.85 22.61
C VAL A 352 0.19 16.21 21.90
N LEU A 353 0.97 16.29 20.83
CA LEU A 353 1.06 17.50 20.01
C LEU A 353 -0.16 17.63 19.10
N VAL A 354 -0.99 18.61 19.37
CA VAL A 354 -2.15 18.96 18.56
C VAL A 354 -1.80 20.15 17.67
N GLN A 355 -1.97 20.00 16.36
CA GLN A 355 -1.76 21.06 15.38
C GLN A 355 -3.05 21.42 14.66
N GLY A 356 -3.17 22.69 14.28
CA GLY A 356 -4.29 23.18 13.48
C GLY A 356 -3.97 24.53 12.87
N ILE A 357 -4.88 24.99 12.02
CA ILE A 357 -4.83 26.31 11.40
C ILE A 357 -6.21 26.93 11.64
N ALA A 358 -6.23 28.05 12.35
CA ALA A 358 -7.46 28.80 12.58
C ALA A 358 -7.64 29.84 11.47
N ASP A 359 -8.77 29.77 10.76
CA ASP A 359 -9.07 30.66 9.62
C ASP A 359 -8.96 32.14 10.02
N ILE A 360 -9.54 32.53 11.17
CA ILE A 360 -9.48 33.89 11.67
C ILE A 360 -9.54 33.98 13.20
N VAL A 361 -8.60 34.72 13.77
CA VAL A 361 -8.55 35.10 15.19
C VAL A 361 -8.59 36.63 15.26
N LEU A 362 -9.68 37.13 15.83
CA LEU A 362 -9.88 38.54 16.08
C LEU A 362 -9.32 38.91 17.43
N VAL A 363 -8.48 39.93 17.45
CA VAL A 363 -7.80 40.40 18.65
C VAL A 363 -8.45 41.70 19.10
N TYR A 364 -8.99 41.69 20.30
CA TYR A 364 -9.51 42.86 21.01
C TYR A 364 -8.57 43.22 22.18
N PRO A 365 -8.75 44.38 22.83
CA PRO A 365 -7.88 44.79 23.93
C PRO A 365 -7.77 43.74 25.06
N ASP A 366 -8.91 43.18 25.46
CA ASP A 366 -9.11 42.32 26.63
C ASP A 366 -9.41 40.85 26.29
N HIS A 367 -9.87 40.56 25.07
CA HIS A 367 -10.29 39.22 24.67
C HIS A 367 -9.94 38.87 23.21
N LEU A 368 -10.24 37.64 22.84
CA LEU A 368 -10.11 37.09 21.50
C LEU A 368 -11.45 36.55 21.03
N GLU A 369 -11.72 36.66 19.74
CA GLU A 369 -12.81 35.94 19.10
C GLU A 369 -12.26 35.02 18.00
N LEU A 370 -12.81 33.82 17.89
CA LEU A 370 -12.42 32.84 16.90
C LEU A 370 -13.57 32.65 15.91
N LEU A 371 -13.30 32.83 14.62
CA LEU A 371 -14.24 32.47 13.57
C LEU A 371 -13.62 31.44 12.62
N ASP A 372 -14.46 30.62 12.03
CA ASP A 372 -14.09 29.64 11.02
C ASP A 372 -15.08 29.74 9.84
N TYR A 373 -14.56 29.71 8.62
CA TYR A 373 -15.38 29.80 7.41
C TYR A 373 -15.78 28.40 6.97
N LYS A 374 -17.05 28.18 6.65
CA LYS A 374 -17.50 26.89 6.10
C LYS A 374 -18.34 27.05 4.85
N THR A 375 -18.12 26.15 3.90
CA THR A 375 -18.82 26.13 2.60
C THR A 375 -19.74 24.91 2.43
N ASP A 376 -19.99 24.19 3.52
CA ASP A 376 -20.88 23.03 3.52
C ASP A 376 -22.28 23.40 3.01
N ARG A 377 -22.83 22.55 2.14
CA ARG A 377 -24.21 22.68 1.65
C ARG A 377 -25.14 21.78 2.45
N ARG A 378 -26.43 22.13 2.46
CA ARG A 378 -27.52 21.33 3.07
C ARG A 378 -27.32 21.03 4.57
N LYS A 379 -26.64 21.91 5.30
CA LYS A 379 -26.52 21.86 6.78
C LYS A 379 -27.36 22.96 7.40
N THR A 380 -28.03 22.66 8.50
CA THR A 380 -28.68 23.66 9.37
C THR A 380 -27.66 24.25 10.36
N PRO A 381 -27.94 25.40 10.99
CA PRO A 381 -27.07 25.92 12.06
C PRO A 381 -26.75 24.89 13.16
N ALA A 382 -27.73 24.07 13.56
CA ALA A 382 -27.52 23.00 14.53
C ALA A 382 -26.56 21.91 14.02
N ASP A 383 -26.58 21.60 12.72
CA ASP A 383 -25.64 20.65 12.13
C ASP A 383 -24.20 21.18 12.13
N PHE A 384 -23.99 22.48 11.90
CA PHE A 384 -22.67 23.12 11.99
C PHE A 384 -22.11 23.04 13.41
N VAL A 385 -22.91 23.41 14.40
CA VAL A 385 -22.52 23.33 15.82
C VAL A 385 -22.15 21.89 16.17
N ARG A 386 -22.97 20.91 15.81
CA ARG A 386 -22.68 19.49 16.10
C ARG A 386 -21.38 19.02 15.42
N ALA A 387 -21.14 19.43 14.18
CA ALA A 387 -19.97 18.99 13.41
C ALA A 387 -18.66 19.63 13.88
N TYR A 388 -18.69 20.91 14.25
CA TYR A 388 -17.47 21.72 14.39
C TYR A 388 -17.21 22.23 15.80
N ARG A 389 -18.12 21.99 16.77
CA ARG A 389 -17.91 22.36 18.19
C ARG A 389 -16.58 21.88 18.73
N ALA A 390 -16.29 20.58 18.58
CA ALA A 390 -15.05 20.00 19.09
C ALA A 390 -13.81 20.67 18.49
N GLN A 391 -13.83 20.98 17.18
CA GLN A 391 -12.73 21.67 16.50
C GLN A 391 -12.48 23.06 17.11
N LEU A 392 -13.54 23.86 17.26
CA LEU A 392 -13.43 25.21 17.80
C LEU A 392 -13.04 25.24 19.27
N GLU A 393 -13.43 24.25 20.08
CA GLU A 393 -12.93 24.12 21.46
C GLU A 393 -11.42 23.84 21.50
N PHE A 394 -10.92 22.97 20.61
CA PHE A 394 -9.47 22.72 20.52
C PHE A 394 -8.71 23.95 20.04
N TYR A 395 -9.25 24.68 19.07
CA TYR A 395 -8.67 25.94 18.59
C TYR A 395 -8.63 26.97 19.72
N ALA A 396 -9.74 27.16 20.44
CA ALA A 396 -9.82 28.08 21.56
C ALA A 396 -8.77 27.73 22.64
N LYS A 397 -8.69 26.47 23.09
CA LYS A 397 -7.68 26.02 24.05
C LYS A 397 -6.25 26.31 23.58
N ALA A 398 -5.95 26.06 22.30
CA ALA A 398 -4.62 26.29 21.75
C ALA A 398 -4.28 27.80 21.66
N ILE A 399 -5.24 28.60 21.23
CA ILE A 399 -5.12 30.06 21.07
C ILE A 399 -5.02 30.73 22.45
N GLU A 400 -5.87 30.37 23.41
CA GLU A 400 -5.80 30.92 24.78
C GLU A 400 -4.42 30.67 25.41
N LYS A 401 -3.86 29.47 25.25
CA LYS A 401 -2.49 29.17 25.73
C LYS A 401 -1.43 30.04 25.04
N ARG A 402 -1.59 30.32 23.75
CA ARG A 402 -0.64 31.11 22.96
C ARG A 402 -0.71 32.61 23.27
N PHE A 403 -1.88 33.14 23.55
CA PHE A 403 -2.14 34.57 23.74
C PHE A 403 -2.45 34.95 25.19
N ALA A 404 -2.12 34.07 26.14
CA ALA A 404 -2.29 34.35 27.57
C ALA A 404 -1.69 35.73 27.94
N PRO A 405 -2.41 36.57 28.72
CA PRO A 405 -3.60 36.24 29.49
C PRO A 405 -4.94 36.43 28.76
N ARG A 406 -4.96 36.78 27.46
CA ARG A 406 -6.21 36.99 26.72
C ARG A 406 -6.98 35.68 26.55
N ARG A 407 -8.30 35.75 26.73
CA ARG A 407 -9.20 34.60 26.64
C ARG A 407 -10.07 34.65 25.40
N VAL A 408 -10.49 33.49 24.90
CA VAL A 408 -11.43 33.41 23.78
C VAL A 408 -12.84 33.51 24.35
N THR A 409 -13.53 34.63 24.09
CA THR A 409 -14.89 34.90 24.60
C THR A 409 -15.97 34.56 23.59
N TYR A 410 -15.63 34.47 22.31
CA TYR A 410 -16.56 34.11 21.25
C TYR A 410 -15.95 33.08 20.29
N LYS A 411 -16.77 32.10 19.90
CA LYS A 411 -16.45 31.07 18.90
C LYS A 411 -17.61 31.03 17.91
N GLY A 412 -17.31 31.23 16.63
CA GLY A 412 -18.33 31.26 15.60
C GLY A 412 -17.92 30.55 14.32
N ILE A 413 -18.93 30.14 13.56
CA ILE A 413 -18.77 29.60 12.21
C ILE A 413 -19.52 30.54 11.27
N TYR A 414 -18.84 31.08 10.27
CA TYR A 414 -19.51 31.79 9.21
C TYR A 414 -19.78 30.84 8.03
N SER A 415 -21.06 30.53 7.81
CA SER A 415 -21.48 29.68 6.70
C SER A 415 -21.67 30.51 5.44
N LEU A 416 -20.82 30.30 4.43
CA LEU A 416 -20.87 31.01 3.14
C LEU A 416 -22.12 30.64 2.33
N GLU A 417 -22.67 29.44 2.58
CA GLU A 417 -23.89 28.98 1.93
C GLU A 417 -25.13 29.65 2.52
N LEU A 418 -25.26 29.63 3.85
CA LEU A 418 -26.39 30.25 4.57
C LEU A 418 -26.29 31.78 4.60
N GLY A 419 -25.06 32.32 4.60
CA GLY A 419 -24.80 33.75 4.76
C GLY A 419 -24.86 34.23 6.22
N GLU A 420 -24.80 33.31 7.18
CA GLU A 420 -25.06 33.55 8.60
C GLU A 420 -23.84 33.21 9.48
N LEU A 421 -23.69 33.98 10.57
CA LEU A 421 -22.75 33.69 11.64
C LEU A 421 -23.45 32.83 12.70
N ILE A 422 -22.87 31.67 13.00
CA ILE A 422 -23.42 30.66 13.91
C ILE A 422 -22.52 30.59 15.13
N GLU A 423 -23.05 30.92 16.30
CA GLU A 423 -22.34 30.77 17.58
C GLU A 423 -22.26 29.29 17.99
N VAL A 424 -21.14 28.90 18.60
CA VAL A 424 -20.81 27.51 18.95
C VAL A 424 -20.64 27.28 20.44
#